data_AF-A0A383BVR6-F1
#
_entry.id   AF-A0A383BVR6-F1
#
_cell.length_a   1.000
_cell.length_b   1.000
_cell.length_c   1.000
_cell.angle_alpha   90.00
_cell.angle_beta   90.00
_cell.angle_gamma   90.00
#
_symmetry.space_group_name_H-M   'P 1'
#
loop_
_entity.id
_entity.type
_entity.pdbx_description
1 polymer ?
#
loop_
_entity_poly.entity_id
_entity_poly.type
_entity_poly.pdbx_seq_one_letter_code
_entity_poly.pdbx_strand_id
1 'polypeptide(L)'
;VDHAIERPAELATDTASKLPAIQHCFRTAETLSGFKFDTVVDLDATSPFRNQEDLKGVIELLESHEQITNVITGAPARRSPYFILVELDESGGVHLSGKRRSINKNIVIRQDAPPCYDMNASIYAWWRNSLLKARHVIQSGTRLYVMPEERSVD
;
A
#
# COMPACT_ATOMS: atom_id res chain seq x y z
N VAL A 1 -14.45 -3.57 -21.57
CA VAL A 1 -14.71 -2.17 -21.97
C VAL A 1 -13.75 -1.34 -21.17
N ASP A 2 -12.97 -0.50 -21.83
CA ASP A 2 -12.02 0.37 -21.16
C ASP A 2 -12.68 1.74 -20.96
N HIS A 3 -12.60 2.27 -19.73
CA HIS A 3 -13.18 3.56 -19.38
C HIS A 3 -12.05 4.53 -19.03
N ALA A 4 -11.98 5.65 -19.75
CA ALA A 4 -11.21 6.81 -19.33
C ALA A 4 -12.09 7.65 -18.39
N ILE A 5 -11.66 7.82 -17.14
CA ILE A 5 -12.42 8.52 -16.10
C ILE A 5 -11.72 9.82 -15.77
N GLU A 6 -12.37 10.94 -16.04
CA GLU A 6 -11.88 12.26 -15.66
C GLU A 6 -11.92 12.40 -14.13
N ARG A 7 -10.76 12.70 -13.55
CA ARG A 7 -10.63 12.89 -12.11
C ARG A 7 -11.05 14.32 -11.75
N PRO A 8 -11.91 14.51 -10.73
CA PRO A 8 -12.22 15.83 -10.21
C PRO A 8 -10.97 16.59 -9.75
N ALA A 9 -10.96 17.90 -9.95
CA ALA A 9 -9.79 18.74 -9.69
C ALA A 9 -9.33 18.67 -8.22
N GLU A 10 -10.27 18.56 -7.28
CA GLU A 10 -10.00 18.42 -5.85
C GLU A 10 -9.29 17.11 -5.47
N LEU A 11 -9.35 16.09 -6.33
CA LEU A 11 -8.65 14.81 -6.16
C LEU A 11 -7.32 14.74 -6.95
N ALA A 12 -6.96 15.81 -7.65
CA ALA A 12 -5.77 15.91 -8.49
C ALA A 12 -4.73 16.93 -7.97
N THR A 13 -4.91 17.44 -6.75
CA THR A 13 -3.96 18.37 -6.12
C THR A 13 -2.75 17.63 -5.54
N ASP A 14 -1.63 18.34 -5.31
CA ASP A 14 -0.42 17.79 -4.67
C ASP A 14 -0.67 17.30 -3.23
N THR A 15 -1.77 17.74 -2.61
CA THR A 15 -2.18 17.36 -1.25
C THR A 15 -3.25 16.28 -1.23
N ALA A 16 -3.80 15.91 -2.39
CA ALA A 16 -4.85 14.90 -2.47
C ALA A 16 -4.26 13.51 -2.19
N SER A 17 -4.88 12.80 -1.25
CA SER A 17 -4.49 11.41 -0.98
C SER A 17 -4.93 10.47 -2.10
N LYS A 18 -4.17 9.39 -2.31
CA LYS A 18 -4.43 8.40 -3.38
C LYS A 18 -5.77 7.67 -3.21
N LEU A 19 -6.16 7.36 -1.96
CA LEU A 19 -7.34 6.51 -1.67
C LEU A 19 -8.67 7.10 -2.21
N PRO A 20 -9.01 8.39 -1.97
CA PRO A 20 -10.16 9.03 -2.59
C PRO A 20 -10.18 8.97 -4.12
N ALA A 21 -9.02 9.12 -4.78
CA ALA A 21 -8.94 9.04 -6.24
C ALA A 21 -9.27 7.62 -6.75
N ILE A 22 -8.80 6.58 -6.07
CA ILE A 22 -9.13 5.18 -6.37
C ILE A 22 -10.63 4.92 -6.13
N GLN A 23 -11.18 5.39 -5.00
CA GLN A 23 -12.60 5.25 -4.69
C GLN A 23 -13.50 5.96 -5.72
N HIS A 24 -13.11 7.15 -6.18
CA HIS A 24 -13.79 7.87 -7.24
C HIS A 24 -13.77 7.06 -8.54
N CYS A 25 -12.59 6.65 -9.00
CA CYS A 25 -12.43 5.87 -10.22
C CYS A 25 -13.30 4.60 -10.19
N PHE A 26 -13.24 3.86 -9.09
CA PHE A 26 -14.01 2.63 -8.91
C PHE A 26 -15.52 2.83 -9.00
N ARG A 27 -16.07 3.79 -8.24
CA ARG A 27 -17.52 4.07 -8.26
C ARG A 27 -17.98 4.54 -9.63
N THR A 28 -17.19 5.36 -10.31
CA THR A 28 -17.50 5.84 -11.64
C THR A 28 -17.46 4.70 -12.65
N ALA A 29 -16.49 3.79 -12.56
CA ALA A 29 -16.42 2.59 -13.40
C ALA A 29 -17.64 1.67 -13.20
N GLU A 30 -18.06 1.40 -11.95
CA GLU A 30 -19.30 0.64 -11.69
C GLU A 30 -20.53 1.33 -12.30
N THR A 31 -20.60 2.66 -12.17
CA THR A 31 -21.73 3.44 -12.71
C THR A 31 -21.78 3.40 -14.23
N LEU A 32 -20.65 3.61 -14.91
CA LEU A 32 -20.57 3.64 -16.37
C LEU A 32 -20.77 2.27 -17.01
N SER A 33 -20.30 1.21 -16.35
CA SER A 33 -20.43 -0.16 -16.85
C SER A 33 -21.77 -0.81 -16.50
N GLY A 34 -22.49 -0.31 -15.50
CA GLY A 34 -23.68 -0.96 -14.94
C GLY A 34 -23.37 -2.30 -14.24
N PHE A 35 -22.09 -2.57 -13.96
CA PHE A 35 -21.61 -3.81 -13.35
C PHE A 35 -21.00 -3.53 -11.97
N LYS A 36 -21.17 -4.48 -11.05
CA LYS A 36 -20.54 -4.42 -9.73
C LYS A 36 -19.34 -5.34 -9.70
N PHE A 37 -18.18 -4.81 -9.35
CA PHE A 37 -16.94 -5.60 -9.30
C PHE A 37 -16.65 -6.02 -7.86
N ASP A 38 -16.23 -7.26 -7.66
CA ASP A 38 -15.89 -7.76 -6.31
C ASP A 38 -14.53 -7.27 -5.82
N THR A 39 -13.60 -7.04 -6.75
CA THR A 39 -12.19 -6.73 -6.47
C THR A 39 -11.74 -5.50 -7.25
N VAL A 40 -10.89 -4.70 -6.63
CA VAL A 40 -10.16 -3.59 -7.26
C VAL A 40 -8.69 -3.89 -7.22
N VAL A 41 -7.99 -3.63 -8.33
CA VAL A 41 -6.54 -3.58 -8.37
C VAL A 41 -6.11 -2.24 -8.95
N ASP A 42 -5.41 -1.45 -8.14
CA ASP A 42 -4.72 -0.22 -8.54
C ASP A 42 -3.28 -0.59 -8.93
N LEU A 43 -2.89 -0.16 -10.12
CA LEU A 43 -1.57 -0.40 -10.69
C LEU A 43 -0.89 0.95 -10.90
N ASP A 44 0.17 1.22 -10.14
CA ASP A 44 0.87 2.50 -10.30
C ASP A 44 1.60 2.53 -11.65
N ALA A 45 1.56 3.69 -12.29
CA ALA A 45 2.18 3.96 -13.58
C ALA A 45 3.69 4.19 -13.45
N THR A 46 4.18 4.55 -12.26
CA THR A 46 5.62 4.73 -12.00
C THR A 46 6.34 3.41 -11.71
N SER A 47 5.65 2.27 -11.72
CA SER A 47 6.24 0.96 -11.44
C SER A 47 6.31 0.05 -12.69
N PRO A 48 7.20 0.34 -13.67
CA PRO A 48 7.25 -0.38 -14.94
C PRO A 48 7.80 -1.81 -14.83
N PHE A 49 8.53 -2.13 -13.75
CA PHE A 49 9.21 -3.43 -13.58
C PHE A 49 8.33 -4.52 -12.96
N ARG A 50 7.10 -4.19 -12.56
CA ARG A 50 6.09 -5.16 -12.16
C ARG A 50 5.78 -6.11 -13.32
N ASN A 51 5.61 -7.40 -13.03
CA ASN A 51 5.21 -8.40 -14.01
C ASN A 51 3.83 -9.02 -13.69
N GLN A 52 3.39 -9.94 -14.55
CA GLN A 52 2.11 -10.64 -14.37
C GLN A 52 2.10 -11.57 -13.15
N GLU A 53 3.26 -12.12 -12.76
CA GLU A 53 3.38 -13.00 -11.59
C GLU A 53 3.14 -12.23 -10.29
N ASP A 54 3.62 -10.97 -10.20
CA ASP A 54 3.35 -10.12 -9.04
C ASP A 54 1.85 -9.85 -8.90
N LEU A 55 1.19 -9.51 -10.01
CA LEU A 55 -0.25 -9.27 -10.02
C LEU A 55 -1.01 -10.52 -9.59
N LYS A 56 -0.65 -11.68 -10.14
CA LYS A 56 -1.26 -12.96 -9.78
C LYS A 56 -1.06 -13.27 -8.30
N GLY A 57 0.15 -13.11 -7.79
CA GLY A 57 0.48 -13.37 -6.39
C GLY A 57 -0.24 -12.42 -5.42
N VAL A 58 -0.43 -11.15 -5.81
CA VAL A 58 -1.23 -10.20 -5.03
C VAL A 58 -2.69 -10.62 -4.95
N ILE A 59 -3.28 -11.06 -6.07
CA ILE A 59 -4.67 -11.54 -6.10
C ILE A 59 -4.82 -12.83 -5.29
N GLU A 60 -3.93 -13.80 -5.50
CA GLU A 60 -3.91 -15.06 -4.73
C GLU A 60 -3.79 -14.79 -3.22
N LEU A 61 -2.97 -13.81 -2.82
CA LEU A 61 -2.85 -13.42 -1.42
C LEU A 61 -4.15 -12.77 -0.90
N LEU A 62 -4.79 -11.88 -1.68
CA LEU A 62 -6.06 -11.26 -1.30
C LEU A 62 -7.15 -12.30 -1.08
N GLU A 63 -7.19 -13.32 -1.93
CA GLU A 63 -8.18 -14.40 -1.92
C GLU A 63 -7.86 -15.50 -0.90
N SER A 64 -6.63 -15.55 -0.38
CA SER A 64 -6.19 -16.62 0.52
C SER A 64 -6.99 -16.71 1.83
N HIS A 65 -7.57 -15.61 2.29
CA HIS A 65 -8.26 -15.53 3.58
C HIS A 65 -9.32 -14.43 3.60
N GLU A 66 -10.51 -14.74 4.13
CA GLU A 66 -11.66 -13.81 4.20
C GLU A 66 -11.41 -12.56 5.06
N GLN A 67 -10.52 -12.63 6.06
CA GLN A 67 -10.20 -11.48 6.92
C GLN A 67 -9.28 -10.44 6.27
N ILE A 68 -8.72 -10.73 5.10
CA ILE A 68 -7.83 -9.80 4.40
C ILE A 68 -8.68 -8.68 3.81
N THR A 69 -8.40 -7.43 4.20
CA THR A 69 -9.12 -6.28 3.65
C THR A 69 -8.55 -5.85 2.32
N ASN A 70 -7.22 -5.90 2.22
CA ASN A 70 -6.44 -5.46 1.08
C ASN A 70 -5.01 -5.99 1.11
N VAL A 71 -4.37 -5.97 -0.05
CA VAL A 71 -2.97 -6.30 -0.23
C VAL A 71 -2.23 -5.07 -0.77
N ILE A 72 -1.05 -4.81 -0.23
CA ILE A 72 -0.10 -3.81 -0.75
C ILE A 72 1.20 -4.51 -1.12
N THR A 73 1.97 -3.93 -2.03
CA THR A 73 3.30 -4.43 -2.38
C THR A 73 4.43 -3.65 -1.71
N GLY A 74 5.55 -4.33 -1.49
CA GLY A 74 6.78 -3.72 -1.01
C GLY A 74 7.97 -4.65 -1.16
N ALA A 75 9.16 -4.12 -0.92
CA ALA A 75 10.42 -4.86 -0.94
C ALA A 75 11.07 -4.87 0.45
N PRO A 76 12.01 -5.78 0.74
CA PRO A 76 12.78 -5.73 1.98
C PRO A 76 13.41 -4.35 2.19
N ALA A 77 13.22 -3.78 3.38
CA ALA A 77 13.66 -2.41 3.63
C ALA A 77 15.19 -2.32 3.68
N ARG A 78 15.76 -1.31 3.03
CA ARG A 78 17.21 -1.05 3.08
C ARG A 78 17.65 -0.50 4.43
N ARG A 79 16.75 0.19 5.13
CA ARG A 79 16.99 0.80 6.45
C ARG A 79 15.96 0.34 7.45
N SER A 80 16.40 0.13 8.69
CA SER A 80 15.51 -0.30 9.76
C SER A 80 15.15 0.86 10.69
N PRO A 81 13.86 1.09 10.97
CA PRO A 81 13.39 2.06 11.98
C PRO A 81 13.87 1.77 13.40
N TYR A 82 14.36 0.56 13.65
CA TYR A 82 14.84 0.16 14.98
C TYR A 82 16.29 0.58 15.26
N PHE A 83 17.05 1.03 14.25
CA PHE A 83 18.50 1.29 14.43
C PHE A 83 19.04 2.52 13.72
N ILE A 84 18.66 2.77 12.46
CA ILE A 84 19.39 3.70 11.59
C ILE A 84 18.50 4.72 10.88
N LEU A 85 17.18 4.65 11.06
CA LEU A 85 16.26 5.66 10.54
C LEU A 85 15.91 6.61 11.68
N VAL A 86 16.20 7.89 11.49
CA VAL A 86 15.95 8.94 12.47
C VAL A 86 15.10 10.07 11.89
N GLU A 87 14.33 10.73 12.75
CA GLU A 87 13.55 11.93 12.46
C GLU A 87 14.00 13.08 13.37
N LEU A 88 13.80 14.31 12.89
CA LEU A 88 14.03 15.51 13.67
C LEU A 88 12.70 16.03 14.23
N ASP A 89 12.71 16.46 15.48
CA ASP A 89 11.61 17.25 16.03
C ASP A 89 11.73 18.75 15.66
N GLU A 90 10.74 19.55 16.06
CA GLU A 90 10.68 21.00 15.80
C GLU A 90 11.87 21.79 16.38
N SER A 91 12.58 21.23 17.37
CA SER A 91 13.76 21.82 17.99
C SER A 91 15.08 21.35 17.36
N GLY A 92 15.03 20.43 16.39
CA GLY A 92 16.20 19.78 15.80
C GLY A 92 16.73 18.60 16.62
N GLY A 93 16.00 18.12 17.62
CA GLY A 93 16.32 16.92 18.38
C GLY A 93 16.16 15.65 17.53
N VAL A 94 17.06 14.68 17.69
CA VAL A 94 17.11 13.44 16.89
C VAL A 94 16.38 12.31 17.59
N HIS A 95 15.44 11.66 16.89
CA HIS A 95 14.65 10.53 17.39
C HIS A 95 14.72 9.35 16.43
N LEU A 96 14.62 8.10 16.92
CA LEU A 96 14.44 6.94 16.03
C LEU A 96 13.02 6.94 15.45
N SER A 97 12.91 6.85 14.13
CA SER A 97 11.61 6.87 13.44
C SER A 97 10.84 5.56 13.59
N GLY A 98 9.51 5.64 13.65
CA GLY A 98 8.63 4.54 13.24
C GLY A 98 8.68 3.24 14.08
N LYS A 99 9.25 3.25 15.29
CA LYS A 99 9.23 2.08 16.18
C LYS A 99 7.79 1.74 16.59
N ARG A 100 7.37 0.48 16.40
CA ARG A 100 6.04 0.01 16.82
C ARG A 100 5.90 0.13 18.35
N ARG A 101 4.98 0.99 18.81
CA ARG A 101 4.75 1.27 20.25
C ARG A 101 4.45 0.03 21.10
N SER A 102 3.86 -1.02 20.52
CA SER A 102 3.51 -2.24 21.24
C SER A 102 4.69 -3.17 21.53
N ILE A 103 5.88 -2.87 21.00
CA ILE A 103 7.09 -3.67 21.27
C ILE A 103 7.80 -3.07 22.47
N ASN A 104 7.48 -3.60 23.65
CA ASN A 104 8.14 -3.25 24.92
C ASN A 104 9.51 -3.92 25.09
N LYS A 105 10.00 -4.66 24.08
CA LYS A 105 11.34 -5.25 24.09
C LYS A 105 12.37 -4.19 23.68
N ASN A 106 13.45 -4.07 24.45
CA ASN A 106 14.64 -3.35 24.00
C ASN A 106 15.32 -4.19 22.91
N ILE A 107 15.09 -3.80 21.66
CA ILE A 107 15.75 -4.38 20.50
C ILE A 107 17.13 -3.73 20.39
N VAL A 108 18.18 -4.49 20.71
CA VAL A 108 19.58 -4.01 20.71
C VAL A 108 20.36 -4.55 19.51
N ILE A 109 19.94 -5.69 18.95
CA ILE A 109 20.61 -6.40 17.85
C ILE A 109 19.65 -6.62 16.68
N ARG A 110 20.19 -6.56 15.44
CA ARG A 110 19.39 -6.57 14.21
C ARG A 110 18.52 -7.81 14.04
N GLN A 111 19.03 -8.97 14.43
CA GLN A 111 18.31 -10.25 14.35
C GLN A 111 17.06 -10.33 15.24
N ASP A 112 16.97 -9.46 16.26
CA ASP A 112 15.82 -9.40 17.17
C ASP A 112 14.75 -8.39 16.70
N ALA A 113 15.05 -7.62 15.65
CA ALA A 113 14.12 -6.63 15.12
C ALA A 113 13.08 -7.30 14.20
N PRO A 114 11.83 -6.81 14.19
CA PRO A 114 10.86 -7.23 13.19
C PRO A 114 11.38 -6.97 11.78
N PRO A 115 11.05 -7.85 10.81
CA PRO A 115 11.32 -7.57 9.40
C PRO A 115 10.60 -6.28 8.99
N CYS A 116 11.31 -5.44 8.25
CA CYS A 116 10.82 -4.16 7.77
C CYS A 116 10.83 -4.18 6.24
N TYR A 117 9.88 -3.49 5.62
CA TYR A 117 9.70 -3.46 4.19
C TYR A 117 9.43 -2.03 3.73
N ASP A 118 10.03 -1.66 2.60
CA ASP A 118 9.76 -0.41 1.90
C ASP A 118 8.53 -0.65 1.00
N MET A 119 7.43 0.06 1.27
CA MET A 119 6.24 0.00 0.43
C MET A 119 6.58 0.65 -0.91
N ASN A 120 6.48 -0.13 -2.00
CA ASN A 120 6.89 0.32 -3.33
C ASN A 120 5.73 0.88 -4.16
N ALA A 121 4.53 0.96 -3.57
CA ALA A 121 3.30 1.47 -4.15
C ALA A 121 2.90 0.85 -5.51
N SER A 122 3.50 -0.27 -5.92
CA SER A 122 3.32 -0.81 -7.26
C SER A 122 1.92 -1.38 -7.49
N ILE A 123 1.43 -2.21 -6.56
CA ILE A 123 0.09 -2.82 -6.63
C ILE A 123 -0.61 -2.61 -5.31
N TYR A 124 -1.85 -2.16 -5.40
CA TYR A 124 -2.79 -2.24 -4.30
C TYR A 124 -4.03 -3.00 -4.73
N ALA A 125 -4.40 -4.05 -4.01
CA ALA A 125 -5.60 -4.83 -4.28
C ALA A 125 -6.57 -4.79 -3.10
N TRP A 126 -7.86 -4.60 -3.36
CA TRP A 126 -8.90 -4.53 -2.33
C TRP A 126 -10.10 -5.36 -2.72
N TRP A 127 -10.78 -5.91 -1.71
CA TRP A 127 -12.20 -6.20 -1.84
C TRP A 127 -13.00 -4.91 -1.95
N ARG A 128 -14.03 -4.91 -2.80
CA ARG A 128 -14.97 -3.80 -3.02
C ARG A 128 -15.41 -3.14 -1.70
N ASN A 129 -15.95 -3.95 -0.80
CA ASN A 129 -16.49 -3.46 0.48
C ASN A 129 -15.41 -2.87 1.37
N SER A 130 -14.19 -3.41 1.32
CA SER A 130 -13.03 -2.90 2.07
C SER A 130 -12.60 -1.53 1.52
N LEU A 131 -12.46 -1.40 0.19
CA LEU A 131 -12.11 -0.13 -0.46
C LEU A 131 -13.12 0.96 -0.14
N LEU A 132 -14.42 0.67 -0.29
CA LEU A 132 -15.48 1.67 -0.11
C LEU A 132 -15.63 2.15 1.34
N LYS A 133 -15.21 1.34 2.32
CA LYS A 133 -15.22 1.67 3.75
C LYS A 133 -13.86 2.16 4.26
N ALA A 134 -12.81 2.07 3.46
CA ALA A 134 -11.46 2.43 3.86
C ALA A 134 -11.37 3.94 4.13
N ARG A 135 -10.72 4.28 5.25
CA ARG A 135 -10.31 5.65 5.59
C ARG A 135 -8.82 5.89 5.34
N HIS A 136 -8.03 4.81 5.35
CA HIS A 136 -6.59 4.80 5.12
C HIS A 136 -6.24 3.56 4.29
N VAL A 137 -5.11 3.61 3.58
CA VAL A 137 -4.61 2.50 2.75
C VAL A 137 -4.23 1.29 3.61
N ILE A 138 -3.56 1.53 4.74
CA ILE A 138 -3.20 0.48 5.69
C ILE A 138 -4.31 0.36 6.73
N GLN A 139 -4.87 -0.84 6.82
CA GLN A 139 -5.96 -1.25 7.68
C GLN A 139 -5.51 -2.46 8.53
N SER A 140 -6.31 -2.86 9.52
CA SER A 140 -6.01 -4.03 10.35
C SER A 140 -5.91 -5.34 9.55
N GLY A 141 -6.69 -5.46 8.48
CA GLY A 141 -6.70 -6.63 7.59
C GLY A 141 -5.69 -6.55 6.46
N THR A 142 -4.86 -5.50 6.36
CA THR A 142 -3.90 -5.37 5.27
C THR A 142 -2.85 -6.48 5.30
N ARG A 143 -2.46 -6.97 4.12
CA ARG A 143 -1.33 -7.89 3.93
C ARG A 143 -0.32 -7.29 2.98
N LEU A 144 0.92 -7.73 3.13
CA LEU A 144 2.05 -7.32 2.29
C LEU A 144 2.42 -8.46 1.36
N TYR A 145 2.42 -8.20 0.06
CA TYR A 145 3.07 -9.04 -0.93
C TYR A 145 4.49 -8.52 -1.18
N VAL A 146 5.49 -9.37 -0.96
CA VAL A 146 6.89 -8.97 -1.07
C VAL A 146 7.37 -9.17 -2.50
N MET A 147 7.81 -8.09 -3.13
CA MET A 147 8.42 -8.08 -4.45
C MET A 147 9.96 -8.07 -4.33
N PRO A 148 10.69 -8.60 -5.33
CA PRO A 148 12.14 -8.43 -5.42
C PRO A 148 12.55 -6.96 -5.48
N GLU A 149 13.73 -6.63 -4.93
CA GLU A 149 14.25 -5.26 -4.86
C GLU A 149 14.46 -4.68 -6.27
N GLU A 150 14.96 -5.50 -7.21
CA GLU A 150 15.25 -5.10 -8.59
C GLU A 150 14.00 -4.69 -9.37
N ARG A 151 12.82 -5.12 -8.91
CA ARG A 151 11.51 -4.84 -9.52
C ARG A 151 10.67 -3.86 -8.71
N SER A 152 11.26 -3.28 -7.67
CA SER A 152 10.61 -2.35 -6.74
C SER A 152 11.19 -0.94 -6.84
N VAL A 153 11.75 -0.60 -8.00
CA VAL A 153 12.26 0.74 -8.34
C VAL A 153 11.12 1.53 -8.98
N ASP A 154 10.86 2.72 -8.43
CA ASP A 154 9.87 3.71 -8.87
C ASP A 154 10.52 5.00 -9.41
#